data_AF-W9JFL3-F1
#
_entry.id   AF-W9JFL3-F1
#
_cell.length_a   1.000
_cell.length_b   1.000
_cell.length_c   1.000
_cell.angle_alpha   90.00
_cell.angle_beta   90.00
_cell.angle_gamma   90.00
#
_symmetry.space_group_name_H-M   'P 1'
#
loop_
_entity.id
_entity.type
_entity.pdbx_description
1 polymer ?
#
loop_
_entity_poly.entity_id
_entity_poly.type
_entity_poly.pdbx_seq_one_letter_code
_entity_poly.pdbx_strand_id
1 'polypeptide(L)'
;MAIPAFALQQIKESWNREPAWGSLYRRFDVCFGSLDHHGPRLRVPKCYEFNADTPTSLVEAASIQWLWLEQTGHGNDQLNSITERPIEVWKRNLTLIEQKLGHRITVHFAVGSGGPTARSAP
;
A
#
# COMPACT_ATOMS: atom_id res chain seq x y z
N MET A 1 -2.91 -13.01 -20.83
CA MET A 1 -2.80 -13.11 -19.35
C MET A 1 -2.53 -14.52 -18.83
N ALA A 2 -2.54 -15.60 -19.65
CA ALA A 2 -2.17 -16.96 -19.18
C ALA A 2 -2.87 -17.45 -17.89
N ILE A 3 -4.08 -16.93 -17.63
CA ILE A 3 -4.87 -17.29 -16.44
C ILE A 3 -5.56 -18.64 -16.71
N PRO A 4 -5.51 -19.60 -15.77
CA PRO A 4 -6.21 -20.87 -15.91
C PRO A 4 -7.72 -20.71 -16.09
N ALA A 5 -8.33 -21.48 -16.99
CA ALA A 5 -9.76 -21.38 -17.31
C ALA A 5 -10.66 -21.59 -16.08
N PHE A 6 -10.26 -22.47 -15.15
CA PHE A 6 -11.03 -22.75 -13.94
C PHE A 6 -11.14 -21.56 -12.97
N ALA A 7 -10.27 -20.54 -13.09
CA ALA A 7 -10.27 -19.36 -12.22
C ALA A 7 -11.16 -18.21 -12.74
N LEU A 8 -11.67 -18.33 -13.98
CA LEU A 8 -12.37 -17.23 -14.65
C LEU A 8 -13.63 -16.81 -13.91
N GLN A 9 -14.38 -17.76 -13.36
CA GLN A 9 -15.62 -17.47 -12.64
C GLN A 9 -15.33 -16.66 -11.37
N GLN A 10 -14.35 -17.09 -10.58
CA GLN A 10 -13.95 -16.46 -9.33
C GLN A 10 -13.38 -15.05 -9.58
N ILE A 11 -12.66 -14.84 -10.68
CA ILE A 11 -12.18 -13.51 -11.08
C ILE A 11 -13.36 -12.59 -11.38
N LYS A 12 -14.35 -13.04 -12.15
CA LYS A 12 -15.56 -12.24 -12.45
C LYS A 12 -16.34 -11.93 -11.17
N GLU A 13 -16.51 -12.92 -10.29
CA GLU A 13 -17.17 -12.73 -9.00
C GLU A 13 -16.41 -11.75 -8.11
N SER A 14 -15.07 -11.81 -8.10
CA SER A 14 -14.24 -10.86 -7.36
C SER A 14 -14.30 -9.45 -7.95
N TRP A 15 -14.34 -9.33 -9.28
CA TRP A 15 -14.37 -8.05 -9.99
C TRP A 15 -15.71 -7.33 -9.82
N ASN A 16 -16.83 -8.07 -9.90
CA ASN A 16 -18.18 -7.52 -9.79
C ASN A 16 -18.68 -7.39 -8.35
N ARG A 17 -17.83 -7.69 -7.36
CA ARG A 17 -18.20 -7.65 -5.96
C ARG A 17 -18.41 -6.21 -5.50
N GLU A 18 -19.58 -5.93 -4.92
CA GLU A 18 -19.88 -4.64 -4.30
C GLU A 18 -20.37 -4.79 -2.85
N PRO A 19 -19.91 -3.94 -1.92
CA PRO A 19 -18.80 -3.00 -2.08
C PRO A 19 -17.47 -3.74 -2.31
N ALA A 20 -16.61 -3.21 -3.17
CA ALA A 20 -15.29 -3.79 -3.38
C ALA A 20 -14.48 -3.81 -2.06
N TRP A 21 -14.07 -5.01 -1.63
CA TRP A 21 -13.19 -5.20 -0.47
C TRP A 21 -12.04 -6.15 -0.81
N GLY A 22 -10.86 -5.88 -0.25
CA GLY A 22 -9.67 -6.73 -0.39
C GLY A 22 -8.43 -6.03 -0.94
N SER A 23 -8.58 -4.98 -1.76
CA SER A 23 -7.42 -4.16 -2.16
C SER A 23 -6.97 -3.25 -1.00
N LEU A 24 -5.68 -3.29 -0.68
CA LEU A 24 -5.06 -2.52 0.41
C LEU A 24 -4.17 -1.39 -0.10
N TYR A 25 -3.19 -1.72 -0.94
CA TYR A 25 -2.23 -0.79 -1.52
C TYR A 25 -1.66 -1.35 -2.82
N ARG A 26 -1.02 -0.49 -3.62
CA ARG A 26 -0.41 -0.83 -4.93
C ARG A 26 0.82 0.05 -5.14
N ARG A 27 1.78 -0.42 -5.95
CA ARG A 27 3.01 0.32 -6.30
C ARG A 27 3.01 0.69 -7.78
N PHE A 28 3.37 1.93 -8.08
CA PHE A 28 3.63 2.38 -9.45
C PHE A 28 5.12 2.45 -9.69
N ASP A 29 5.56 1.85 -10.80
CA ASP A 29 6.95 1.91 -11.22
C ASP A 29 7.05 3.00 -12.28
N VAL A 30 7.62 4.14 -11.90
CA VAL A 30 7.65 5.36 -12.73
C VAL A 30 9.08 5.69 -13.14
N CYS A 31 9.24 6.13 -14.38
CA CYS A 31 10.48 6.71 -14.87
C CYS A 31 10.30 8.19 -15.13
N PHE A 32 11.08 8.98 -14.41
CA PHE A 32 11.12 10.42 -14.46
C PHE A 32 12.50 10.88 -14.02
N GLY A 33 13.09 11.83 -14.74
CA GLY A 33 14.38 12.41 -14.37
C GLY A 33 14.19 13.72 -13.60
N SER A 34 13.73 14.74 -14.33
CA SER A 34 13.38 16.05 -13.80
C SER A 34 12.65 16.83 -14.89
N LEU A 35 12.01 17.95 -14.53
CA LEU A 35 11.34 18.81 -15.50
C LEU A 35 12.32 19.38 -16.56
N ASP A 36 13.57 19.61 -16.16
CA ASP A 36 14.62 20.21 -17.00
C ASP A 36 15.56 19.17 -17.64
N HIS A 37 15.29 17.88 -17.48
CA HIS A 37 16.20 16.81 -17.91
C HIS A 37 16.59 16.91 -19.39
N HIS A 38 17.86 16.75 -19.77
CA HIS A 38 18.31 16.94 -21.17
C HIS A 38 17.61 16.02 -22.17
N GLY A 39 17.38 14.76 -21.79
CA GLY A 39 16.57 13.81 -22.57
C GLY A 39 15.07 14.14 -22.49
N PRO A 40 14.37 14.51 -23.58
CA PRO A 40 12.96 14.90 -23.54
C PRO A 40 12.03 13.82 -22.98
N ARG A 41 12.39 12.54 -23.17
CA ARG A 41 11.63 11.39 -22.66
C ARG A 41 11.58 11.31 -21.13
N LEU A 42 12.51 11.94 -20.42
CA LEU A 42 12.62 11.92 -18.96
C LEU A 42 12.05 13.18 -18.30
N ARG A 43 11.51 14.12 -19.08
CA ARG A 43 10.78 15.30 -18.60
C ARG A 43 9.31 15.03 -18.27
N VAL A 44 8.79 13.90 -18.72
CA VAL A 44 7.40 13.49 -18.48
C VAL A 44 7.42 12.18 -17.71
N PRO A 45 6.83 12.11 -16.50
CA PRO A 45 6.72 10.86 -15.76
C PRO A 45 6.00 9.79 -16.58
N LYS A 46 6.62 8.62 -16.73
CA LYS A 46 6.03 7.46 -17.43
C LYS A 46 5.88 6.30 -16.47
N CYS A 47 4.66 5.82 -16.30
CA CYS A 47 4.38 4.57 -15.59
C CYS A 47 4.71 3.38 -16.49
N TYR A 48 5.60 2.51 -16.03
CA TYR A 48 5.95 1.27 -16.71
C TYR A 48 5.12 0.10 -16.20
N GLU A 49 4.88 0.04 -14.89
CA GLU A 49 4.16 -1.06 -14.29
C GLU A 49 3.28 -0.59 -13.13
N PHE A 50 2.16 -1.30 -12.96
CA PHE A 50 1.26 -1.16 -11.83
C PHE A 50 1.24 -2.47 -11.03
N ASN A 51 2.10 -2.53 -10.02
CA ASN A 51 2.28 -3.67 -9.14
C ASN A 51 1.18 -3.69 -8.08
N ALA A 52 0.14 -4.46 -8.34
CA ALA A 52 -1.09 -4.43 -7.57
C ALA A 52 -1.36 -5.64 -6.67
N ASP A 53 -0.73 -6.77 -7.00
CA ASP A 53 -1.05 -8.07 -6.39
C ASP A 53 -0.15 -8.33 -5.17
N THR A 54 1.16 -8.21 -5.38
CA THR A 54 2.18 -8.38 -4.33
C THR A 54 3.25 -7.30 -4.42
N PRO A 55 2.88 -6.00 -4.31
CA PRO A 55 3.87 -4.93 -4.28
C PRO A 55 4.86 -5.13 -3.12
N THR A 56 6.15 -4.92 -3.39
CA THR A 56 7.21 -4.94 -2.38
C THR A 56 7.58 -3.52 -1.94
N SER A 57 8.49 -3.40 -0.97
CA SER A 57 9.06 -2.13 -0.49
C SER A 57 8.17 -1.27 0.42
N LEU A 58 7.10 -1.83 0.98
CA LEU A 58 6.20 -1.10 1.88
C LEU A 58 6.91 -0.65 3.17
N VAL A 59 7.66 -1.53 3.82
CA VAL A 59 8.36 -1.23 5.09
C VAL A 59 9.51 -0.26 4.85
N GLU A 60 10.22 -0.43 3.74
CA GLU A 60 11.30 0.42 3.31
C GLU A 60 10.84 1.87 3.15
N ALA A 61 9.74 2.07 2.41
CA ALA A 61 9.17 3.40 2.16
C ALA A 61 8.43 3.98 3.38
N ALA A 62 7.80 3.15 4.21
CA ALA A 62 7.02 3.63 5.35
C ALA A 62 7.89 4.00 6.57
N SER A 63 8.99 3.28 6.80
CA SER A 63 9.73 3.37 8.08
C SER A 63 11.23 3.45 7.91
N ILE A 64 11.85 2.58 7.10
CA ILE A 64 13.33 2.49 7.06
C ILE A 64 13.94 3.77 6.48
N GLN A 65 13.38 4.31 5.40
CA GLN A 65 13.88 5.54 4.80
C GLN A 65 13.72 6.75 5.74
N TRP A 66 12.60 6.82 6.48
CA TRP A 66 12.38 7.85 7.48
C TRP A 66 13.40 7.77 8.61
N LEU A 67 13.64 6.57 9.16
CA LEU A 67 14.65 6.35 10.20
C LEU A 67 16.05 6.74 9.73
N TRP A 68 16.40 6.46 8.47
CA TRP A 68 17.67 6.89 7.90
C TRP A 68 17.76 8.42 7.80
N LEU A 69 16.69 9.10 7.38
CA LEU A 69 16.63 10.56 7.34
C LEU A 69 16.80 11.15 8.75
N GLU A 70 16.12 10.61 9.77
CA GLU A 70 16.24 11.06 11.17
C GLU A 70 17.65 10.87 11.73
N GLN A 71 18.29 9.73 11.42
CA GLN A 71 19.61 9.41 11.93
C GLN A 71 20.73 10.22 11.26
N THR A 72 20.56 10.58 10.00
CA THR A 72 21.63 11.21 9.21
C THR A 72 21.42 12.71 9.00
N GLY A 73 20.18 13.19 9.08
CA GLY A 73 19.80 14.54 8.69
C GLY A 73 19.99 14.82 7.19
N HIS A 74 20.22 13.80 6.36
CA HIS A 74 20.49 13.96 4.94
C HIS A 74 19.22 13.79 4.11
N GLY A 75 18.67 14.91 3.63
CA GLY A 75 17.54 14.92 2.71
C GLY A 75 16.48 15.92 3.11
N ASN A 76 15.46 16.03 2.27
CA ASN A 76 14.24 16.75 2.59
C ASN A 76 13.21 15.77 3.16
N ASP A 77 12.09 16.30 3.64
CA ASP A 77 10.93 15.50 4.01
C ASP A 77 10.47 14.60 2.85
N GLN A 78 9.97 13.41 3.19
CA GLN A 78 9.45 12.42 2.24
C GLN A 78 7.95 12.61 1.93
N LEU A 79 7.23 13.47 2.66
CA LEU A 79 5.77 13.70 2.50
C LEU A 79 5.00 12.37 2.40
N ASN A 80 5.28 11.43 3.30
CA ASN A 80 4.68 10.10 3.29
C ASN A 80 3.42 10.04 4.19
N SER A 81 2.53 9.09 3.92
CA SER A 81 1.35 8.75 4.75
C SER A 81 1.09 7.25 4.74
N ILE A 82 2.17 6.50 4.50
CA ILE A 82 2.13 5.05 4.25
C ILE A 82 1.91 4.30 5.56
N THR A 83 2.23 4.88 6.71
CA THR A 83 1.97 4.26 8.01
C THR A 83 0.48 4.31 8.36
N GLU A 84 -0.19 5.43 8.07
CA GLU A 84 -1.57 5.69 8.49
C GLU A 84 -2.60 5.08 7.52
N ARG A 85 -2.38 5.23 6.21
CA ARG A 85 -3.37 4.83 5.19
C ARG A 85 -3.74 3.35 5.21
N PRO A 86 -2.80 2.38 5.37
CA PRO A 86 -3.18 0.98 5.48
C PRO A 86 -4.11 0.70 6.66
N ILE A 87 -3.95 1.41 7.78
CA ILE A 87 -4.84 1.25 8.95
C ILE A 87 -6.26 1.68 8.58
N GLU A 88 -6.42 2.82 7.90
CA GLU A 88 -7.73 3.31 7.42
C GLU A 88 -8.39 2.33 6.45
N VAL A 89 -7.61 1.79 5.50
CA VAL A 89 -8.12 0.82 4.53
C VAL A 89 -8.51 -0.49 5.22
N TRP A 90 -7.75 -0.95 6.20
CA TRP A 90 -8.11 -2.13 7.00
C TRP A 90 -9.37 -1.91 7.82
N LYS A 91 -9.54 -0.74 8.47
CA LYS A 91 -10.79 -0.39 9.17
C LYS A 91 -11.99 -0.49 8.24
N ARG A 92 -11.90 0.10 7.04
CA ARG A 92 -12.94 0.00 6.01
C ARG A 92 -13.22 -1.46 5.63
N ASN A 93 -12.18 -2.23 5.35
CA ASN A 93 -12.33 -3.62 4.91
C ASN A 93 -12.90 -4.52 6.01
N LEU A 94 -12.51 -4.33 7.28
CA LEU A 94 -13.02 -5.11 8.40
C LEU A 94 -14.52 -4.95 8.56
N THR A 95 -15.06 -3.73 8.44
CA THR A 95 -16.51 -3.50 8.46
C THR A 95 -17.25 -4.35 7.41
N LEU A 96 -16.69 -4.42 6.20
CA LEU A 96 -17.29 -5.19 5.10
C LEU A 96 -17.14 -6.71 5.27
N ILE A 97 -16.00 -7.15 5.80
CA ILE A 97 -15.71 -8.56 6.07
C ILE A 97 -16.64 -9.07 7.18
N GLU A 98 -16.80 -8.32 8.27
CA GLU A 98 -17.65 -8.72 9.40
C GLU A 98 -19.12 -8.83 8.99
N GLN A 99 -19.62 -7.88 8.18
CA GLN A 99 -20.95 -7.97 7.58
C GLN A 99 -21.14 -9.22 6.73
N LYS A 100 -20.09 -9.64 6.01
CA LYS A 100 -20.15 -10.82 5.14
C LYS A 100 -20.02 -12.14 5.92
N LEU A 101 -19.20 -12.17 6.95
CA LEU A 101 -18.89 -13.38 7.73
C LEU A 101 -19.80 -13.60 8.95
N GLY A 102 -20.55 -12.58 9.37
CA GLY A 102 -21.47 -12.65 10.51
C GLY A 102 -20.78 -12.72 11.87
N HIS A 103 -19.48 -12.46 11.94
CA HIS A 103 -18.71 -12.40 13.19
C HIS A 103 -17.55 -11.40 13.08
N ARG A 104 -17.04 -10.98 14.24
CA ARG A 104 -15.98 -9.98 14.35
C ARG A 104 -14.62 -10.57 13.99
N ILE A 105 -13.79 -9.82 13.27
CA ILE A 105 -12.40 -10.19 12.94
C ILE A 105 -11.46 -9.15 13.53
N THR A 106 -10.36 -9.63 14.14
CA THR A 106 -9.31 -8.76 14.69
C THR A 106 -8.06 -8.86 13.84
N VAL A 107 -7.51 -7.71 13.43
CA VAL A 107 -6.21 -7.58 12.76
C VAL A 107 -5.26 -6.83 13.68
N HIS A 108 -4.06 -7.37 13.86
CA HIS A 108 -3.00 -6.77 14.66
C HIS A 108 -1.90 -6.21 13.75
N PHE A 109 -1.44 -4.99 14.04
CA PHE A 109 -0.31 -4.37 13.35
C PHE A 109 0.93 -4.43 14.23
N ALA A 110 2.07 -4.76 13.62
CA ALA A 110 3.37 -4.61 14.26
C ALA A 110 3.77 -3.13 14.29
N VAL A 111 4.37 -2.69 15.38
CA VAL A 111 4.73 -1.30 15.63
C VAL A 111 6.13 -1.24 16.23
N GLY A 112 6.90 -0.20 15.88
CA GLY A 112 8.23 0.00 16.43
C GLY A 112 8.19 0.24 17.95
N SER A 113 9.20 -0.25 18.67
CA SER A 113 9.36 -0.01 20.11
C SER A 113 9.48 1.50 20.39
N GLY A 114 8.63 2.02 21.28
CA GLY A 114 8.59 3.45 21.63
C GLY A 114 7.59 4.29 20.81
N GLY A 115 6.92 3.70 19.81
CA GLY A 115 5.81 4.35 19.12
C GLY A 115 4.52 4.40 19.95
N PRO A 116 3.55 5.28 19.60
CA PRO A 116 2.32 5.52 20.36
C PRO A 116 1.36 4.31 20.49
N THR A 117 1.73 3.14 19.98
CA THR A 117 0.91 1.92 19.92
C THR A 117 1.52 0.74 20.69
N ALA A 118 2.69 0.89 21.31
CA ALA A 118 3.28 -0.17 22.15
C ALA A 118 2.59 -0.34 23.52
N ARG A 119 1.75 0.62 23.94
CA ARG A 119 0.90 0.54 25.15
C ARG A 119 -0.34 1.40 24.98
N SER A 120 -1.48 0.77 24.72
CA SER A 120 -2.78 1.06 25.34
C SER A 120 -3.91 0.44 24.53
N ALA A 121 -4.27 -0.80 24.88
CA ALA A 121 -5.64 -1.26 24.77
C ALA A 121 -6.04 -1.71 26.18
N PRO A 122 -6.91 -0.97 26.90
CA PRO A 122 -7.75 -1.56 27.94
C PRO A 122 -8.78 -2.53 27.34
#